data_AF-A0A7V8XE83-F1
#
_entry.id   AF-A0A7V8XE83-F1
#
_cell.length_a   1.000
_cell.length_b   1.000
_cell.length_c   1.000
_cell.angle_alpha   90.00
_cell.angle_beta   90.00
_cell.angle_gamma   90.00
#
_symmetry.space_group_name_H-M   'P 1'
#
loop_
_entity.id
_entity.type
_entity.pdbx_description
1 polymer ?
#
loop_
_entity_poly.entity_id
_entity_poly.type
_entity_poly.pdbx_seq_one_letter_code
_entity_poly.pdbx_strand_id
1 'polypeptide(L)'
;MSGQAGRDLSGAIWRGTVAAMAMSAVRELTLSLGLVDRPPPDEIADEGVPALFAPIPPRYRDAAIEVCHWGYGAGMGIAYDLTPRTLRSRAWFGPVFGLAIWGFFERVVAPVLGLRPPAQRPLRERAAVAADHVVYGVVVSHRPFDPSA
;
A
#
# COMPACT_ATOMS: atom_id res chain seq x y z
N MET A 1 -27.29 15.72 -5.60
CA MET A 1 -26.13 15.12 -6.31
C MET A 1 -24.85 15.11 -5.47
N SER A 2 -24.67 16.04 -4.52
CA SER A 2 -23.53 16.10 -3.59
C SER A 2 -23.36 14.86 -2.67
N GLY A 3 -24.46 14.19 -2.29
CA GLY A 3 -24.41 13.03 -1.39
C GLY A 3 -23.88 11.73 -2.00
N GLN A 4 -24.02 11.51 -3.31
CA GLN A 4 -23.54 10.29 -3.98
C GLN A 4 -22.02 10.32 -4.14
N ALA A 5 -21.49 11.41 -4.69
CA ALA A 5 -20.06 11.61 -4.88
C ALA A 5 -19.28 11.57 -3.55
N GLY A 6 -19.86 12.13 -2.47
CA GLY A 6 -19.26 12.04 -1.13
C GLY A 6 -19.21 10.61 -0.59
N ARG A 7 -20.24 9.80 -0.81
CA ARG A 7 -20.26 8.39 -0.44
C ARG A 7 -19.25 7.57 -1.24
N ASP A 8 -19.16 7.81 -2.54
CA ASP A 8 -18.22 7.10 -3.42
C ASP A 8 -16.76 7.39 -3.02
N LEU A 9 -16.44 8.66 -2.72
CA LEU A 9 -15.13 9.06 -2.23
C LEU A 9 -14.81 8.43 -0.87
N SER A 10 -15.74 8.49 0.09
CA SER A 10 -15.55 7.87 1.40
C SER A 10 -15.31 6.35 1.30
N GLY A 11 -16.02 5.69 0.38
CA GLY A 11 -15.84 4.26 0.11
C GLY A 11 -14.45 3.96 -0.46
N ALA A 12 -13.95 4.78 -1.39
CA ALA A 12 -12.61 4.63 -1.95
C ALA A 12 -11.51 4.78 -0.88
N ILE A 13 -11.63 5.81 -0.04
CA ILE A 13 -10.74 6.07 1.09
C ILE A 13 -10.73 4.87 2.05
N TRP A 14 -11.90 4.39 2.45
CA TRP A 14 -11.99 3.30 3.41
C TRP A 14 -11.41 2.00 2.86
N ARG A 15 -11.74 1.64 1.62
CA ARG A 15 -11.18 0.43 0.99
C ARG A 15 -9.66 0.50 0.88
N GLY A 16 -9.12 1.65 0.48
CA GLY A 16 -7.67 1.84 0.43
C GLY A 16 -7.00 1.71 1.80
N THR A 17 -7.62 2.27 2.84
CA THR A 17 -7.13 2.19 4.22
C THR A 17 -7.15 0.73 4.73
N VAL A 18 -8.29 0.04 4.60
CA VAL A 18 -8.44 -1.36 5.01
C VAL A 18 -7.49 -2.28 4.23
N ALA A 19 -7.30 -2.02 2.93
CA ALA A 19 -6.34 -2.74 2.11
C ALA A 19 -4.90 -2.58 2.62
N ALA A 20 -4.51 -1.37 3.05
CA ALA A 20 -3.19 -1.14 3.64
C ALA A 20 -3.05 -1.79 5.02
N MET A 21 -4.09 -1.77 5.86
CA MET A 21 -4.08 -2.51 7.13
C MET A 21 -3.93 -4.03 6.92
N ALA A 22 -4.65 -4.58 5.94
CA ALA A 22 -4.54 -5.99 5.58
C ALA A 22 -3.12 -6.32 5.06
N MET A 23 -2.57 -5.49 4.18
CA MET A 23 -1.19 -5.58 3.72
C MET A 23 -0.20 -5.59 4.89
N SER A 24 -0.34 -4.67 5.84
CA SER A 24 0.55 -4.59 7.01
C SER A 24 0.52 -5.84 7.88
N ALA A 25 -0.62 -6.51 7.99
CA ALA A 25 -0.68 -7.80 8.68
C ALA A 25 0.15 -8.89 7.96
N VAL A 26 0.13 -8.91 6.62
CA VAL A 26 0.98 -9.84 5.85
C VAL A 26 2.45 -9.46 5.96
N ARG A 27 2.75 -8.16 5.99
CA ARG A 27 4.09 -7.64 6.22
C ARG A 27 4.63 -8.06 7.58
N GLU A 28 3.85 -7.93 8.64
CA GLU A 28 4.22 -8.39 9.98
C GLU A 28 4.49 -9.89 10.00
N LEU A 29 3.66 -10.68 9.30
CA LEU A 29 3.91 -12.10 9.12
C LEU A 29 5.23 -12.38 8.40
N THR A 30 5.54 -11.67 7.31
CA THR A 30 6.77 -11.89 6.54
C THR A 30 8.03 -11.44 7.30
N LEU A 31 7.92 -10.42 8.15
CA LEU A 31 8.96 -10.03 9.11
C LEU A 31 9.16 -11.14 10.16
N SER A 32 8.09 -11.65 10.76
CA SER A 32 8.16 -12.72 11.78
C SER A 32 8.77 -14.02 11.24
N LEU A 33 8.60 -14.27 9.94
CA LEU A 33 9.17 -15.43 9.24
C LEU A 33 10.60 -15.19 8.73
N GLY A 34 11.17 -13.99 8.92
CA GLY A 34 12.51 -13.62 8.44
C GLY A 34 12.62 -13.57 6.91
N LEU A 35 11.50 -13.38 6.21
CA LEU A 35 11.48 -13.24 4.75
C LEU A 35 11.89 -11.84 4.31
N VAL A 36 11.63 -10.85 5.17
CA VAL A 36 11.95 -9.43 5.00
C VAL A 36 12.74 -8.99 6.24
N ASP A 37 13.88 -8.32 6.05
CA ASP A 37 14.71 -7.85 7.16
C ASP A 37 14.17 -6.53 7.75
N ARG A 38 13.76 -5.61 6.86
CA ARG A 38 13.16 -4.32 7.21
C ARG A 38 12.06 -3.98 6.21
N PRO A 39 10.89 -3.54 6.67
CA PRO A 39 9.80 -3.23 5.76
C PRO A 39 10.02 -1.89 5.04
N PRO A 40 9.51 -1.71 3.80
CA PRO A 40 9.72 -0.48 3.03
C PRO A 40 9.27 0.84 3.70
N PRO A 41 8.15 0.91 4.45
CA PRO A 41 7.77 2.14 5.15
C PRO A 41 8.82 2.62 6.17
N ASP A 42 9.48 1.67 6.84
CA ASP A 42 10.53 1.98 7.82
C ASP A 42 11.79 2.48 7.12
N GLU A 43 12.20 1.84 6.02
CA GLU A 43 13.32 2.33 5.19
C GLU A 43 13.06 3.74 4.65
N ILE A 44 11.84 4.02 4.17
CA ILE A 44 11.46 5.36 3.75
C ILE A 44 11.60 6.35 4.91
N ALA A 45 11.13 6.00 6.11
CA ALA A 45 11.16 6.90 7.26
C ALA A 45 12.55 7.09 7.86
N ASP A 46 13.41 6.07 7.83
CA ASP A 46 14.75 6.09 8.41
C ASP A 46 15.79 6.66 7.46
N GLU A 47 15.70 6.32 6.18
CA GLU A 47 16.75 6.57 5.20
C GLU A 47 16.28 7.60 4.16
N GLY A 48 15.04 7.48 3.68
CA GLY A 48 14.53 8.32 2.58
C GLY A 48 14.11 9.73 3.00
N VAL A 49 13.37 9.87 4.10
CA VAL A 49 12.82 11.13 4.59
C VAL A 49 12.95 11.31 6.11
N PRO A 50 14.14 11.10 6.71
CA PRO A 50 14.33 11.14 8.16
C PRO A 50 13.90 12.46 8.80
N ALA A 51 14.04 13.58 8.08
CA ALA A 51 13.64 14.90 8.56
C ALA A 51 12.13 15.02 8.84
N LEU A 52 11.28 14.25 8.14
CA LEU A 52 9.83 14.26 8.37
C LEU A 52 9.45 13.54 9.67
N PHE A 53 10.27 12.57 10.09
CA PHE A 53 10.03 11.75 11.29
C PHE A 53 10.86 12.18 12.50
N ALA A 54 11.88 13.02 12.32
CA ALA A 54 12.73 13.53 13.41
C ALA A 54 11.96 14.24 14.56
N PRO A 55 10.85 14.98 14.30
CA PRO A 55 10.07 15.60 15.37
C PRO A 55 9.22 14.61 16.19
N ILE A 56 9.05 13.37 15.71
CA ILE A 56 8.15 12.39 16.33
C ILE A 56 8.91 11.67 17.46
N PRO A 57 8.37 11.65 18.70
CA PRO A 57 9.00 10.93 19.80
C PRO A 57 9.25 9.45 19.45
N PRO A 58 10.39 8.85 19.83
CA PRO A 58 10.74 7.48 19.44
C PRO A 58 9.65 6.45 19.73
N ARG A 59 8.97 6.58 20.88
CA ARG A 59 7.85 5.71 21.28
C ARG A 59 6.62 5.72 20.36
N TYR A 60 6.51 6.70 19.46
CA TYR A 60 5.39 6.83 18.52
C TYR A 60 5.83 6.69 17.07
N ARG A 61 7.12 6.45 16.81
CA ARG A 61 7.67 6.51 15.46
C ARG A 61 7.07 5.43 14.55
N ASP A 62 7.03 4.19 15.01
CA ASP A 62 6.49 3.06 14.24
C ASP A 62 4.99 3.26 13.96
N ALA A 63 4.23 3.72 14.96
CA ALA A 63 2.82 4.03 14.79
C ALA A 63 2.59 5.18 13.79
N ALA A 64 3.45 6.19 13.78
CA ALA A 64 3.36 7.29 12.82
C ALA A 64 3.68 6.83 11.39
N ILE A 65 4.72 5.99 11.22
CA ILE A 65 5.06 5.37 9.93
C ILE A 65 3.87 4.57 9.42
N GLU A 66 3.26 3.78 10.30
CA GLU A 66 2.13 2.93 9.96
C GLU A 66 0.88 3.73 9.56
N VAL A 67 0.57 4.80 10.30
CA VAL A 67 -0.52 5.72 9.95
C VAL A 67 -0.25 6.43 8.62
N CYS A 68 0.98 6.85 8.35
CA CYS A 68 1.38 7.41 7.06
C CYS A 68 1.20 6.38 5.93
N HIS A 69 1.57 5.12 6.17
CA HIS A 69 1.38 4.03 5.22
C HIS A 69 -0.10 3.76 4.92
N TRP A 70 -0.95 3.76 5.95
CA TRP A 70 -2.41 3.65 5.76
C TRP A 70 -2.99 4.84 5.02
N GLY A 71 -2.52 6.05 5.29
CA GLY A 71 -2.89 7.27 4.57
C GLY A 71 -2.51 7.20 3.09
N TYR A 72 -1.30 6.70 2.78
CA TYR A 72 -0.90 6.40 1.40
C TYR A 72 -1.84 5.38 0.75
N GLY A 73 -2.16 4.30 1.47
CA GLY A 73 -3.14 3.30 1.04
C GLY A 73 -4.52 3.88 0.73
N ALA A 74 -5.00 4.81 1.55
CA ALA A 74 -6.25 5.53 1.33
C ALA A 74 -6.21 6.35 0.02
N GLY A 75 -5.11 7.08 -0.21
CA GLY A 75 -4.88 7.82 -1.45
C GLY A 75 -4.86 6.91 -2.68
N MET A 76 -4.22 5.75 -2.58
CA MET A 76 -4.22 4.74 -3.65
C MET A 76 -5.61 4.11 -3.87
N GLY A 77 -6.46 4.05 -2.85
CA GLY A 77 -7.86 3.65 -2.99
C GLY A 77 -8.68 4.64 -3.82
N ILE A 78 -8.44 5.94 -3.65
CA ILE A 78 -9.00 7.00 -4.52
C ILE A 78 -8.49 6.81 -5.96
N ALA A 79 -7.16 6.65 -6.12
CA ALA A 79 -6.56 6.46 -7.44
C ALA A 79 -7.11 5.22 -8.16
N TYR A 80 -7.35 4.13 -7.43
CA TYR A 80 -8.01 2.95 -7.97
C TYR A 80 -9.39 3.31 -8.52
N ASP A 81 -10.23 4.03 -7.76
CA ASP A 81 -11.60 4.33 -8.17
C ASP A 81 -11.72 5.31 -9.34
N LEU A 82 -10.69 6.13 -9.59
CA LEU A 82 -10.58 6.97 -10.77
C LEU A 82 -10.36 6.17 -12.07
N THR A 83 -9.99 4.89 -11.97
CA THR A 83 -9.80 4.05 -13.16
C THR A 83 -11.15 3.66 -13.81
N PRO A 84 -11.18 3.42 -15.14
CA PRO A 84 -12.39 3.02 -15.84
C PRO A 84 -13.11 1.82 -15.20
N ARG A 85 -14.43 1.91 -15.07
CA ARG A 85 -15.25 0.83 -14.47
C ARG A 85 -15.08 -0.50 -15.19
N THR A 86 -14.85 -0.47 -16.51
CA THR A 86 -14.59 -1.66 -17.36
C THR A 86 -13.29 -2.40 -17.03
N LEU A 87 -12.32 -1.71 -16.42
CA LEU A 87 -11.10 -2.32 -15.89
C LEU A 87 -11.34 -2.83 -14.47
N ARG A 88 -11.94 -2.00 -13.61
CA ARG A 88 -12.27 -2.38 -12.21
C ARG A 88 -13.27 -3.53 -12.08
N SER A 89 -14.02 -3.88 -13.14
CA SER A 89 -14.90 -5.04 -13.13
C SER A 89 -14.14 -6.36 -13.38
N ARG A 90 -12.86 -6.30 -13.77
CA ARG A 90 -12.05 -7.49 -14.05
C ARG A 90 -11.36 -7.95 -12.77
N ALA A 91 -11.53 -9.23 -12.42
CA ALA A 91 -10.97 -9.81 -11.19
C ALA A 91 -9.43 -9.67 -11.08
N TRP A 92 -8.72 -9.65 -12.21
CA TRP A 92 -7.26 -9.50 -12.23
C TRP A 92 -6.78 -8.06 -12.01
N PHE A 93 -7.64 -7.06 -12.20
CA PHE A 93 -7.21 -5.65 -12.22
C PHE A 93 -6.72 -5.18 -10.84
N GLY A 94 -7.37 -5.61 -9.77
CA GLY A 94 -6.92 -5.35 -8.39
C GLY A 94 -5.49 -5.83 -8.13
N PRO A 95 -5.20 -7.13 -8.26
CA PRO A 95 -3.83 -7.66 -8.13
C PRO A 95 -2.79 -6.94 -8.99
N VAL A 96 -3.09 -6.67 -10.26
CA VAL A 96 -2.18 -5.95 -11.17
C VAL A 96 -1.95 -4.51 -10.71
N PHE A 97 -2.99 -3.83 -10.21
CA PHE A 97 -2.86 -2.49 -9.65
C PHE A 97 -1.94 -2.49 -8.43
N GLY A 98 -2.10 -3.46 -7.52
CA GLY A 98 -1.19 -3.66 -6.39
C GLY A 98 0.27 -3.85 -6.83
N LEU A 99 0.51 -4.75 -7.78
CA LEU A 99 1.85 -4.97 -8.36
C LEU A 99 2.40 -3.73 -9.05
N ALA A 100 1.56 -2.89 -9.66
CA ALA A 100 1.97 -1.63 -10.25
C ALA A 100 2.45 -0.63 -9.19
N ILE A 101 1.80 -0.57 -8.02
CA ILE A 101 2.25 0.24 -6.87
C ILE A 101 3.63 -0.23 -6.40
N TRP A 102 3.78 -1.54 -6.16
CA TRP A 102 5.07 -2.12 -5.77
C TRP A 102 6.16 -1.84 -6.82
N GLY A 103 5.84 -2.06 -8.08
CA GLY A 103 6.76 -1.84 -9.19
C GLY A 103 7.14 -0.37 -9.38
N PHE A 104 6.24 0.56 -9.05
CA PHE A 104 6.52 2.00 -8.99
C PHE A 104 7.43 2.33 -7.82
N PHE A 105 7.21 1.72 -6.64
CA PHE A 105 8.12 1.88 -5.51
C PHE A 105 9.54 1.43 -5.88
N GLU A 106 9.71 0.23 -6.41
CA GLU A 106 11.04 -0.31 -6.75
C GLU A 106 11.78 0.50 -7.81
N ARG A 107 11.06 1.03 -8.81
CA ARG A 107 11.67 1.69 -9.98
C ARG A 107 11.79 3.19 -9.87
N VAL A 108 10.98 3.82 -9.02
CA VAL A 108 10.89 5.28 -8.93
C VAL A 108 11.16 5.75 -7.51
N VAL A 109 10.34 5.32 -6.54
CA VAL A 109 10.42 5.85 -5.17
C VAL A 109 11.75 5.48 -4.51
N ALA A 110 12.12 4.19 -4.52
CA ALA A 110 13.34 3.73 -3.88
C ALA A 110 14.60 4.41 -4.46
N PRO A 111 14.79 4.51 -5.81
CA PRO A 111 15.91 5.25 -6.38
C PRO A 111 15.91 6.75 -6.03
N VAL A 112 14.75 7.41 -6.11
CA VAL A 112 14.64 8.85 -5.82
C VAL A 112 14.99 9.17 -4.37
N LEU A 113 14.63 8.27 -3.45
CA LEU A 113 14.92 8.40 -2.02
C LEU A 113 16.28 7.81 -1.62
N GLY A 114 17.07 7.29 -2.57
CA GLY A 114 18.39 6.70 -2.27
C GLY A 114 18.35 5.41 -1.45
N LEU A 115 17.21 4.69 -1.47
CA LEU A 115 17.05 3.43 -0.75
C LEU A 115 17.79 2.28 -1.43
N ARG A 116 18.00 1.17 -0.70
CA ARG A 116 18.64 -0.04 -1.21
C ARG A 116 17.96 -0.50 -2.52
N PRO A 117 18.71 -0.57 -3.64
CA PRO A 117 18.12 -0.86 -4.95
C PRO A 117 17.64 -2.31 -5.04
N PRO A 118 16.67 -2.62 -5.92
CA PRO A 118 16.10 -3.97 -6.05
C PRO A 118 17.13 -5.06 -6.33
N ALA A 119 18.20 -4.75 -7.07
CA ALA A 119 19.27 -5.71 -7.39
C ALA A 119 20.09 -6.17 -6.17
N GLN A 120 20.06 -5.41 -5.07
CA GLN A 120 20.73 -5.75 -3.82
C GLN A 120 19.80 -6.46 -2.82
N ARG A 121 18.52 -6.63 -3.17
CA ARG A 121 17.54 -7.33 -2.32
C ARG A 121 17.45 -8.80 -2.71
N PRO A 122 17.40 -9.72 -1.72
CA PRO A 122 17.09 -11.11 -1.99
C PRO A 122 15.75 -11.27 -2.74
N LEU A 123 15.68 -12.22 -3.67
CA LEU A 123 14.44 -12.47 -4.42
C LEU A 123 13.25 -12.80 -3.50
N ARG A 124 13.50 -13.51 -2.38
CA ARG A 124 12.48 -13.83 -1.37
C ARG A 124 11.85 -12.58 -0.75
N GLU A 125 12.66 -11.56 -0.44
CA GLU A 125 12.20 -10.31 0.17
C GLU A 125 11.33 -9.55 -0.83
N ARG A 126 11.81 -9.45 -2.07
CA ARG A 126 11.06 -8.80 -3.15
C ARG A 126 9.73 -9.50 -3.43
N ALA A 127 9.73 -10.83 -3.43
CA ALA A 127 8.52 -11.63 -3.62
C ALA A 127 7.53 -11.46 -2.45
N ALA A 128 8.02 -11.40 -1.21
CA ALA A 128 7.19 -11.13 -0.04
C ALA A 128 6.53 -9.75 -0.14
N VAL A 129 7.30 -8.69 -0.40
CA VAL A 129 6.76 -7.33 -0.55
C VAL A 129 5.78 -7.23 -1.73
N ALA A 130 6.06 -7.93 -2.84
CA ALA A 130 5.14 -8.00 -3.98
C ALA A 130 3.83 -8.72 -3.61
N ALA A 131 3.89 -9.79 -2.82
CA ALA A 131 2.71 -10.53 -2.35
C ALA A 131 1.81 -9.66 -1.47
N ASP A 132 2.39 -8.87 -0.56
CA ASP A 132 1.67 -7.93 0.29
C ASP A 132 0.90 -6.90 -0.58
N HIS A 133 1.52 -6.45 -1.67
CA HIS A 133 0.87 -5.56 -2.65
C HIS A 133 -0.23 -6.23 -3.47
N VAL A 134 -0.09 -7.51 -3.79
CA VAL A 134 -1.19 -8.29 -4.37
C VAL A 134 -2.38 -8.33 -3.40
N VAL A 135 -2.14 -8.53 -2.10
CA VAL A 135 -3.20 -8.51 -1.08
C VAL A 135 -3.88 -7.15 -1.02
N TYR A 136 -3.13 -6.04 -1.02
CA TYR A 136 -3.72 -4.72 -1.14
C TYR A 136 -4.60 -4.58 -2.38
N GLY A 137 -4.10 -5.02 -3.54
CA GLY A 137 -4.83 -5.01 -4.80
C GLY A 137 -6.14 -5.80 -4.76
N VAL A 138 -6.13 -6.97 -4.13
CA VAL A 138 -7.34 -7.79 -3.93
C VAL A 138 -8.34 -7.04 -3.03
N VAL A 139 -7.90 -6.54 -1.88
CA VAL A 139 -8.79 -5.92 -0.88
C VAL A 139 -9.36 -4.59 -1.40
N VAL A 140 -8.56 -3.75 -2.04
CA VAL A 140 -9.03 -2.45 -2.56
C VAL A 140 -10.05 -2.60 -3.70
N SER A 141 -9.93 -3.69 -4.46
CA SER A 141 -10.86 -4.02 -5.55
C SER A 141 -12.17 -4.66 -5.08
N HIS A 142 -12.21 -5.14 -3.83
CA HIS A 142 -13.39 -5.79 -3.29
C HIS A 142 -14.54 -4.79 -3.21
N ARG A 143 -15.67 -5.15 -3.84
CA ARG A 143 -16.92 -4.42 -3.68
C ARG A 143 -17.86 -5.24 -2.81
N PRO A 144 -18.55 -4.61 -1.85
CA PRO A 144 -19.64 -5.27 -1.15
C PRO A 144 -20.65 -5.81 -2.16
N PHE A 145 -21.24 -6.96 -1.86
CA PHE A 145 -22.34 -7.52 -2.64
C PHE A 145 -23.48 -6.49 -2.71
N ASP A 146 -23.88 -6.12 -3.93
CA ASP A 146 -25.04 -5.30 -4.19
C ASP A 146 -26.17 -6.22 -4.67
N PRO A 147 -27.19 -6.52 -3.84
CA PRO A 147 -28.32 -7.37 -4.23
C PRO A 147 -29.21 -6.74 -5.32
N SER A 148 -28.95 -5.50 -5.73
CA SER A 148 -29.73 -4.77 -6.73
C SER A 148 -29.02 -4.60 -8.09
N ALA A 149 -27.82 -5.17 -8.25
CA ALA A 149 -27.01 -5.11 -9.48
C ALA A 149 -27.23 -6.30 -10.43
#